data_AF-A0AAF0MAH1-F1
#
_entry.id   AF-A0AAF0MAH1-F1
#
_cell.length_a   1.000
_cell.length_b   1.000
_cell.length_c   1.000
_cell.angle_alpha   90.00
_cell.angle_beta   90.00
_cell.angle_gamma   90.00
#
_symmetry.space_group_name_H-M   'P 1'
#
loop_
_entity.id
_entity.type
_entity.pdbx_description
1 polymer ?
#
loop_
_entity_poly.entity_id
_entity_poly.type
_entity_poly.pdbx_seq_one_letter_code
_entity_poly.pdbx_strand_id
1 'polypeptide(L)'
;MTPVGFVVMLFAIGVVFGGAGALAYAGVWRSWTGRIHENVVFGWFWLGLAVLSMGLATSFIRTPVFGFSFVFAVFAAVAGGLGLWILLSGVPRRLRPRWYRGERER
;
A
#
# COMPACT_ATOMS: atom_id res chain seq x y z
N MET A 1 10.92 -22.88 -1.64
CA MET A 1 11.25 -21.44 -1.47
C MET A 1 11.89 -21.27 -0.10
N THR A 2 13.05 -20.61 0.02
CA THR A 2 13.71 -20.42 1.32
C THR A 2 13.01 -19.31 2.13
N PRO A 3 13.11 -19.30 3.47
CA PRO A 3 12.53 -18.25 4.31
C PRO A 3 13.01 -16.85 3.90
N VAL A 4 14.30 -16.73 3.54
CA VAL A 4 14.90 -15.49 3.05
C VAL A 4 14.30 -15.08 1.70
N GLY A 5 14.15 -16.03 0.76
CA GLY A 5 13.54 -15.77 -0.54
C GLY A 5 12.10 -15.27 -0.42
N PHE A 6 11.34 -15.80 0.54
CA PHE A 6 9.97 -15.35 0.82
C PHE A 6 9.92 -13.90 1.31
N VAL A 7 10.79 -13.54 2.25
CA VAL A 7 10.89 -12.16 2.76
C VAL A 7 11.28 -11.18 1.63
N VAL A 8 12.29 -11.53 0.82
CA VAL A 8 12.72 -10.70 -0.31
C VAL A 8 11.60 -10.48 -1.32
N MET A 9 10.81 -11.52 -1.61
CA MET A 9 9.64 -11.40 -2.50
C MET A 9 8.57 -10.47 -1.94
N LEU A 10 8.27 -10.56 -0.63
CA LEU A 10 7.32 -9.64 0.03
C LEU A 10 7.81 -8.19 -0.05
N PHE A 11 9.10 -7.94 0.20
CA PHE A 11 9.66 -6.60 0.03
C PHE A 11 9.58 -6.11 -1.41
N ALA A 12 9.93 -6.94 -2.38
CA ALA A 12 9.87 -6.57 -3.80
C ALA A 12 8.43 -6.19 -4.22
N ILE A 13 7.44 -7.03 -3.88
CA ILE A 13 6.03 -6.75 -4.16
C ILE A 13 5.60 -5.47 -3.45
N GLY A 14 5.89 -5.36 -2.16
CA GLY A 14 5.50 -4.20 -1.36
C GLY A 14 6.12 -2.88 -1.86
N VAL A 15 7.38 -2.89 -2.29
CA VAL A 15 8.04 -1.70 -2.88
C VAL A 15 7.44 -1.35 -4.23
N VAL A 16 7.13 -2.34 -5.08
CA VAL A 16 6.53 -2.08 -6.39
C VAL A 16 5.13 -1.49 -6.23
N PHE A 17 4.25 -2.13 -5.47
CA PHE A 17 2.87 -1.67 -5.30
C PHE A 17 2.78 -0.41 -4.43
N GLY A 18 3.52 -0.36 -3.32
CA GLY A 18 3.57 0.79 -2.42
C GLY A 18 4.28 1.99 -3.04
N GLY A 19 5.40 1.77 -3.73
CA GLY A 19 6.13 2.82 -4.43
C GLY A 19 5.36 3.39 -5.62
N ALA A 20 4.77 2.54 -6.46
CA ALA A 20 3.92 2.99 -7.55
C ALA A 20 2.69 3.75 -7.03
N GLY A 21 2.05 3.24 -5.97
CA GLY A 21 0.94 3.91 -5.30
C GLY A 21 1.32 5.26 -4.69
N ALA A 22 2.51 5.38 -4.08
CA ALA A 22 3.01 6.61 -3.48
C ALA A 22 3.36 7.68 -4.54
N LEU A 23 4.02 7.28 -5.62
CA LEU A 23 4.34 8.16 -6.75
C LEU A 23 3.07 8.68 -7.42
N ALA A 24 2.08 7.80 -7.56
CA ALA A 24 0.77 8.18 -8.05
C ALA A 24 0.06 9.12 -7.07
N TYR A 25 0.11 8.87 -5.75
CA TYR A 25 -0.46 9.74 -4.72
C TYR A 25 0.16 11.15 -4.72
N ALA A 26 1.49 11.22 -4.86
CA ALA A 26 2.25 12.47 -4.93
C ALA A 26 1.96 13.29 -6.21
N GLY A 27 1.21 12.73 -7.17
CA GLY A 27 0.90 13.41 -8.43
C GLY A 27 2.11 13.52 -9.37
N VAL A 28 3.19 12.78 -9.09
CA VAL A 28 4.38 12.72 -9.96
C VAL A 28 4.06 11.94 -11.23
N TRP A 29 3.13 10.98 -11.16
CA TRP A 29 2.69 10.16 -12.29
C TRP A 29 1.30 10.55 -12.82
N ARG A 30 1.07 11.85 -13.03
CA ARG A 30 -0.23 12.40 -13.49
C ARG A 30 -0.74 11.84 -14.82
N SER A 31 0.15 11.52 -15.76
CA SER A 31 -0.20 11.15 -17.14
C SER A 31 -0.92 9.81 -17.29
N TRP A 32 -0.72 8.88 -16.35
CA TRP A 32 -1.42 7.58 -16.33
C TRP A 32 -2.61 7.57 -15.36
N THR A 33 -2.49 8.26 -14.22
CA THR A 33 -3.55 8.29 -13.20
C THR A 33 -4.83 8.96 -13.67
N GLY A 34 -4.77 9.86 -14.65
CA GLY A 34 -5.97 10.45 -15.26
C GLY A 34 -6.88 9.44 -15.98
N ARG A 35 -6.36 8.25 -16.35
CA ARG A 35 -7.13 7.19 -17.02
C ARG A 35 -7.57 6.05 -16.09
N ILE A 36 -7.03 6.00 -14.88
CA ILE A 36 -7.26 4.90 -13.93
C ILE A 36 -8.11 5.43 -12.79
N HIS A 37 -9.15 4.68 -12.38
CA HIS A 37 -9.96 5.08 -11.24
C HIS A 37 -9.09 5.23 -9.98
N GLU A 38 -9.26 6.37 -9.30
CA GLU A 38 -8.59 6.73 -8.04
C GLU A 38 -8.61 5.60 -6.99
N ASN A 39 -9.67 4.80 -6.98
CA ASN A 39 -9.85 3.62 -6.12
C ASN A 39 -8.76 2.55 -6.31
N VAL A 40 -8.33 2.32 -7.54
CA VAL A 40 -7.33 1.31 -7.88
C VAL A 40 -5.96 1.74 -7.40
N VAL A 41 -5.61 3.00 -7.66
CA VAL A 41 -4.31 3.58 -7.28
C VAL A 41 -4.14 3.61 -5.76
N PHE A 42 -5.15 4.07 -5.04
CA PHE A 42 -5.11 4.08 -3.58
C PHE A 42 -5.16 2.67 -2.99
N GLY A 43 -6.00 1.78 -3.54
CA GLY A 43 -6.06 0.39 -3.12
C GLY A 43 -4.68 -0.27 -3.23
N TRP A 44 -3.98 -0.08 -4.35
CA TRP A 44 -2.63 -0.62 -4.56
C TRP A 44 -1.59 -0.06 -3.60
N PHE A 45 -1.65 1.24 -3.28
CA PHE A 45 -0.76 1.82 -2.27
C PHE A 45 -0.92 1.12 -0.92
N TRP A 46 -2.15 1.01 -0.42
CA TRP A 46 -2.45 0.41 0.88
C TRP A 46 -2.17 -1.09 0.92
N LEU A 47 -2.44 -1.80 -0.18
CA LEU A 47 -2.08 -3.22 -0.32
C LEU A 47 -0.56 -3.41 -0.37
N GLY A 48 0.17 -2.57 -1.10
CA GLY A 48 1.64 -2.61 -1.12
C GLY A 48 2.24 -2.36 0.25
N LEU A 49 1.69 -1.40 1.00
CA LEU A 49 2.08 -1.13 2.38
C LEU A 49 1.80 -2.34 3.30
N ALA A 50 0.66 -3.00 3.13
CA ALA A 50 0.33 -4.21 3.87
C ALA A 50 1.36 -5.34 3.63
N VAL A 51 1.73 -5.55 2.37
CA VAL A 51 2.73 -6.57 1.99
C VAL A 51 4.12 -6.21 2.54
N LEU A 52 4.53 -4.94 2.51
CA LEU A 52 5.78 -4.48 3.15
C LEU A 52 5.78 -4.76 4.65
N SER A 53 4.70 -4.41 5.35
CA SER A 53 4.58 -4.65 6.79
C SER A 53 4.54 -6.14 7.10
N MET A 54 3.98 -6.98 6.24
CA MET A 54 4.03 -8.43 6.39
C MET A 54 5.45 -8.98 6.18
N GLY A 55 6.23 -8.41 5.26
CA GLY A 55 7.66 -8.69 5.11
C GLY A 55 8.47 -8.33 6.36
N LEU A 56 8.16 -7.21 6.99
CA LEU A 56 8.76 -6.84 8.28
C LEU A 56 8.35 -7.81 9.40
N ALA A 57 7.06 -8.13 9.52
CA ALA A 57 6.57 -9.06 10.53
C ALA A 57 7.25 -10.43 10.44
N THR A 58 7.41 -10.95 9.22
CA THR A 58 8.08 -12.24 8.99
C THR A 58 9.58 -12.21 9.27
N SER A 59 10.22 -11.05 9.11
CA SER A 59 11.65 -10.87 9.43
C SER A 59 11.94 -10.93 10.94
N PHE A 60 11.02 -10.45 11.78
CA PHE A 60 11.21 -10.39 13.23
C PHE A 60 10.75 -11.65 13.98
N ILE A 61 10.03 -12.57 13.33
CA ILE A 61 9.41 -13.74 13.99
C ILE A 61 10.40 -14.68 14.69
N ARG A 62 11.66 -14.74 14.22
CA ARG A 62 12.73 -15.57 14.80
C ARG A 62 13.77 -14.77 15.59
N THR A 63 13.48 -13.51 15.89
CA THR A 63 14.40 -12.60 16.56
C THR A 63 13.95 -12.36 18.01
N PRO A 64 14.85 -11.95 18.91
CA PRO A 64 14.48 -11.59 20.29
C PRO A 64 13.49 -10.41 20.37
N VAL A 65 13.32 -9.67 19.27
CA VAL A 65 12.36 -8.55 19.11
C VAL A 65 11.03 -8.98 18.48
N PHE A 66 10.63 -10.26 18.66
CA PHE A 66 9.42 -10.83 18.04
C PHE A 66 8.14 -10.02 18.31
N GLY A 67 8.06 -9.28 19.42
CA GLY A 67 6.91 -8.42 19.75
C GLY A 67 6.59 -7.38 18.68
N PHE A 68 7.61 -6.88 17.96
CA PHE A 68 7.41 -5.99 16.81
C PHE A 68 6.72 -6.70 15.64
N SER A 69 6.90 -8.01 15.49
CA SER A 69 6.21 -8.80 14.45
C SER A 69 4.70 -8.71 14.59
N PHE A 70 4.19 -8.71 15.83
CA PHE A 70 2.76 -8.57 16.07
C PHE A 70 2.25 -7.19 15.66
N VAL A 71 2.99 -6.14 16.01
CA VAL A 71 2.66 -4.76 15.62
C VAL A 71 2.61 -4.62 14.09
N PHE A 72 3.61 -5.16 13.39
CA PHE A 72 3.65 -5.13 11.93
C PHE A 72 2.57 -6.01 11.29
N ALA A 73 2.22 -7.14 11.90
CA ALA A 73 1.14 -8.00 11.41
C ALA A 73 -0.23 -7.33 11.57
N VAL A 74 -0.50 -6.68 12.70
CA VAL A 74 -1.71 -5.88 12.92
C VAL A 74 -1.76 -4.73 11.93
N PHE A 75 -0.65 -4.01 11.74
CA PHE A 75 -0.58 -2.93 10.78
C PHE A 75 -0.83 -3.42 9.34
N ALA A 76 -0.27 -4.58 8.97
CA ALA A 76 -0.52 -5.21 7.68
C ALA A 76 -1.99 -5.57 7.48
N ALA A 77 -2.66 -6.11 8.50
CA ALA A 77 -4.08 -6.42 8.45
C ALA A 77 -4.95 -5.16 8.28
N VAL A 78 -4.62 -4.09 9.03
CA VAL A 78 -5.33 -2.81 8.93
C VAL A 78 -5.11 -2.16 7.56
N ALA A 79 -3.86 -2.08 7.10
CA ALA A 79 -3.51 -1.52 5.79
C ALA A 79 -4.13 -2.33 4.65
N GLY A 80 -4.11 -3.66 4.73
CA GLY A 80 -4.72 -4.55 3.74
C GLY A 80 -6.23 -4.40 3.70
N GLY A 81 -6.88 -4.33 4.87
CA GLY A 81 -8.30 -4.07 5.01
C GLY A 81 -8.71 -2.71 4.45
N LEU A 82 -7.94 -1.66 4.73
CA LEU A 82 -8.12 -0.33 4.14
C LEU A 82 -7.95 -0.36 2.61
N GLY A 83 -6.94 -1.06 2.10
CA GLY A 83 -6.70 -1.20 0.67
C GLY A 83 -7.86 -1.89 -0.06
N LEU A 84 -8.34 -3.01 0.48
CA LEU A 84 -9.51 -3.72 -0.03
C LEU A 84 -10.79 -2.88 0.07
N TRP A 85 -11.02 -2.23 1.21
CA TRP A 85 -12.17 -1.36 1.40
C TRP A 85 -12.20 -0.22 0.38
N ILE A 86 -11.05 0.44 0.16
CA ILE A 86 -10.93 1.53 -0.82
C ILE A 86 -11.13 1.01 -2.24
N LEU A 87 -10.64 -0.20 -2.54
CA LEU A 87 -10.82 -0.82 -3.85
C LEU A 87 -12.30 -1.14 -4.15
N LEU A 88 -13.04 -1.62 -3.15
CA LEU A 88 -14.42 -2.08 -3.28
C LEU A 88 -15.46 -0.96 -3.10
N SER A 89 -15.30 -0.12 -2.08
CA SER A 89 -16.25 0.92 -1.68
C SER A 89 -15.90 2.31 -2.23
N GLY A 90 -14.69 2.44 -2.78
CA GLY A 90 -14.16 3.67 -3.34
C GLY A 90 -13.50 4.63 -2.35
N VAL A 91 -12.71 5.57 -2.87
CA VAL A 91 -11.90 6.51 -2.07
C VAL A 91 -12.79 7.56 -1.41
N PRO A 92 -12.79 7.62 -0.06
CA PRO A 92 -13.46 8.68 0.68
C PRO A 92 -12.98 10.06 0.21
N ARG A 93 -13.90 11.02 0.04
CA ARG A 93 -13.58 12.39 -0.42
C ARG A 93 -12.46 13.08 0.37
N ARG A 94 -12.21 12.68 1.63
CA ARG A 94 -11.15 13.24 2.49
C ARG A 94 -9.74 12.72 2.16
N LEU A 95 -9.64 11.51 1.60
CA LEU A 95 -8.37 10.91 1.21
C LEU A 95 -8.00 11.24 -0.25
N ARG A 96 -8.94 11.80 -1.02
CA ARG A 96 -8.67 12.25 -2.38
C ARG A 96 -7.60 13.34 -2.38
N PRO A 97 -6.55 13.22 -3.20
CA PRO A 97 -5.51 14.23 -3.28
C PRO A 97 -6.09 15.56 -3.79
N ARG A 98 -5.58 16.69 -3.27
CA ARG A 98 -6.06 18.04 -3.66
C ARG A 98 -5.99 18.29 -5.17
N TRP A 99 -5.02 17.69 -5.87
CA TRP A 99 -4.87 17.82 -7.31
C TRP A 99 -6.02 17.18 -8.11
N TYR A 100 -6.68 16.15 -7.58
CA TYR A 100 -7.84 15.50 -8.21
C TYR A 100 -9.14 16.29 -8.02
N ARG A 101 -9.21 17.19 -7.03
CA ARG A 101 -10.36 18.11 -6.87
C ARG A 101 -10.31 19.28 -7.86
N GLY A 102 -9.12 19.79 -8.17
CA GLY A 102 -8.97 20.96 -9.03
C GLY A 102 -9.25 20.71 -10.52
N GLU A 103 -9.13 19.46 -11.00
CA GLU A 103 -9.40 19.11 -12.41
C GLU A 103 -10.88 18.95 -12.75
N ARG A 104 -11.78 18.86 -11.76
CA ARG A 104 -13.24 18.81 -11.99
C ARG A 104 -13.93 20.19 -11.96
N GLU A 105 -13.20 21.23 -11.57
CA GLU A 105 -13.69 22.62 -11.51
C GLU A 105 -13.25 23.45 -12.73
N ARG A 106 -12.51 22.86 -13.67
CA ARG A 106 -12.27 23.40 -15.01
C ARG A 106 -13.10 22.64 -16.03
#